data_AF-K1TN33-F1
#
_entry.id   AF-K1TN33-F1
#
_cell.length_a   1.000
_cell.length_b   1.000
_cell.length_c   1.000
_cell.angle_alpha   90.00
_cell.angle_beta   90.00
_cell.angle_gamma   90.00
#
_symmetry.space_group_name_H-M   'P 1'
#
loop_
_entity.id
_entity.type
_entity.pdbx_description
1 polymer ?
#
loop_
_entity_poly.entity_id
_entity_poly.type
_entity_poly.pdbx_seq_one_letter_code
_entity_poly.pdbx_strand_id
1 'polypeptide(L)'
;SHVTESDIVTLRNGLSPILSQLGIDIVLQGHDHVYARSYIMGGESGMTADVQKNADGSALTEVTNPDGVQYITMNSASGSKFYKITEEAFEYTAVQNQEKVPNYSVANVTKDAFTVTTYRSTDDSVVDTITIKKSKNGWETVDGKDYWYEDGVKQGTEGRGKEIYDTESDAWYWLDSDANGAKAVSKDVYQESDGGKVGPL
;
A
#
# COMPACT_ATOMS: atom_id res chain seq x y z
N SER A 1 9.84 22.07 14.63
CA SER A 1 9.42 20.66 14.60
C SER A 1 9.18 20.20 16.02
N HIS A 2 8.13 19.44 16.23
CA HIS A 2 7.66 18.97 17.55
C HIS A 2 7.96 17.48 17.80
N VAL A 3 8.78 16.86 16.93
CA VAL A 3 9.03 15.41 16.86
C VAL A 3 9.51 14.77 18.18
N THR A 4 10.15 15.52 19.08
CA THR A 4 10.68 15.01 20.35
C THR A 4 9.82 15.36 21.58
N GLU A 5 8.67 16.02 21.39
CA GLU A 5 7.79 16.36 22.50
C GLU A 5 7.15 15.09 23.09
N SER A 6 7.10 14.98 24.43
CA SER A 6 6.65 13.76 25.12
C SER A 6 5.29 13.28 24.67
N ASP A 7 4.35 14.21 24.51
CA ASP A 7 2.96 13.90 24.16
C ASP A 7 2.88 13.37 22.72
N ILE A 8 3.71 13.90 21.82
CA ILE A 8 3.83 13.42 20.44
C ILE A 8 4.46 12.02 20.40
N VAL A 9 5.47 11.75 21.23
CA VAL A 9 6.06 10.41 21.34
C VAL A 9 5.05 9.40 21.88
N THR A 10 4.28 9.76 22.90
CA THR A 10 3.22 8.90 23.47
C THR A 10 2.14 8.61 22.44
N LEU A 11 1.65 9.62 21.72
CA LEU A 11 0.66 9.44 20.65
C LEU A 11 1.19 8.52 19.55
N ARG A 12 2.43 8.73 19.11
CA ARG A 12 3.07 7.92 18.06
C ARG A 12 3.19 6.45 18.47
N ASN A 13 3.68 6.19 19.68
CA ASN A 13 3.85 4.83 20.20
C ASN A 13 2.52 4.10 20.40
N GLY A 14 1.43 4.82 20.69
CA GLY A 14 0.10 4.24 20.88
C GLY A 14 -0.69 4.08 19.58
N LEU A 15 -0.69 5.08 18.71
CA LEU A 15 -1.55 5.12 17.52
C LEU A 15 -0.96 4.39 16.32
N SER A 16 0.36 4.44 16.11
CA SER A 16 0.96 3.81 14.92
C SER A 16 0.69 2.30 14.80
N PRO A 17 0.77 1.50 15.90
CA PRO A 17 0.37 0.09 15.85
C PRO A 17 -1.11 -0.10 15.47
N ILE A 18 -2.00 0.74 16.01
CA ILE A 18 -3.44 0.66 15.76
C ILE A 18 -3.75 1.00 14.31
N LEU A 19 -3.14 2.05 13.77
CA LEU A 19 -3.34 2.48 12.39
C LEU A 19 -2.89 1.39 11.40
N SER A 20 -1.75 0.76 11.67
CA SER A 20 -1.29 -0.40 10.91
C SER A 20 -2.27 -1.57 10.98
N GLN A 21 -2.73 -1.94 12.18
CA GLN A 21 -3.71 -3.02 12.38
C GLN A 21 -5.07 -2.77 11.68
N LEU A 22 -5.48 -1.51 11.58
CA LEU A 22 -6.70 -1.11 10.89
C LEU A 22 -6.53 -1.05 9.36
N GLY A 23 -5.33 -1.32 8.83
CA GLY A 23 -5.04 -1.26 7.41
C GLY A 23 -5.04 0.15 6.84
N ILE A 24 -4.71 1.16 7.65
CA ILE A 24 -4.58 2.55 7.18
C ILE A 24 -3.28 2.69 6.37
N ASP A 25 -3.38 3.08 5.11
CA ASP A 25 -2.22 3.19 4.23
C ASP A 25 -1.43 4.49 4.41
N ILE A 26 -2.11 5.62 4.61
CA ILE A 26 -1.49 6.95 4.66
C ILE A 26 -2.07 7.80 5.78
N VAL A 27 -1.18 8.50 6.49
CA VAL A 27 -1.53 9.53 7.47
C VAL A 27 -0.96 10.87 7.02
N LEU A 28 -1.85 11.85 6.84
CA LEU A 28 -1.51 13.22 6.49
C LEU A 28 -1.59 14.09 7.75
N GLN A 29 -0.53 14.85 8.05
CA GLN A 29 -0.45 15.71 9.22
C GLN A 29 0.09 17.10 8.86
N GLY A 30 -0.31 18.13 9.62
CA GLY A 30 0.18 19.50 9.48
C GLY A 30 1.02 19.90 10.70
N HIS A 31 0.74 21.09 11.25
CA HIS A 31 1.31 21.65 12.51
C HIS A 31 2.80 22.02 12.49
N ASP A 32 3.64 21.19 11.88
CA ASP A 32 5.10 21.27 11.98
C ASP A 32 5.76 22.22 10.97
N HIS A 33 4.99 22.85 10.07
CA HIS A 33 5.46 23.90 9.14
C HIS A 33 6.81 23.56 8.47
N VAL A 34 6.97 22.28 8.12
CA VAL A 34 8.09 21.67 7.41
C VAL A 34 7.55 20.49 6.62
N TYR A 35 8.12 20.21 5.46
CA TYR A 35 7.77 19.00 4.73
C TYR A 35 8.64 17.83 5.19
N ALA A 36 8.01 16.72 5.55
CA ALA A 36 8.69 15.46 5.79
C ALA A 36 7.81 14.28 5.36
N ARG A 37 8.42 13.25 4.77
CA ARG A 37 7.78 11.97 4.48
C ARG A 37 8.61 10.86 5.09
N SER A 38 7.96 9.94 5.81
CA SER A 38 8.63 8.77 6.37
C SER A 38 8.89 7.70 5.31
N TYR A 39 9.67 6.67 5.63
CA TYR A 39 9.49 5.37 4.96
C TYR A 39 8.14 4.76 5.37
N ILE A 40 7.76 3.61 4.80
CA ILE A 40 6.61 2.86 5.32
C ILE A 40 6.93 2.43 6.75
N MET A 41 6.04 2.74 7.68
CA MET A 41 6.20 2.44 9.10
C MET A 41 5.30 1.27 9.48
N GLY A 42 5.89 0.15 9.88
CA GLY A 42 5.20 -1.11 10.15
C GLY A 42 5.94 -1.99 11.15
N GLY A 43 5.82 -3.32 10.98
CA GLY A 43 6.39 -4.35 11.84
C GLY A 43 5.56 -4.67 13.10
N GLU A 44 6.00 -5.65 13.91
CA GLU A 44 5.27 -6.13 15.11
C GLU A 44 4.91 -5.02 16.10
N SER A 45 5.71 -3.95 16.15
CA SER A 45 5.49 -2.78 17.01
C SER A 45 4.82 -1.60 16.30
N GLY A 46 4.51 -1.70 15.00
CA GLY A 46 3.94 -0.62 14.17
C GLY A 46 4.83 0.62 14.05
N MET A 47 6.11 0.51 14.40
CA MET A 47 7.04 1.63 14.60
C MET A 47 8.40 1.41 13.95
N THR A 48 8.56 0.33 13.20
CA THR A 48 9.78 0.02 12.45
C THR A 48 9.67 0.61 11.05
N ALA A 49 10.70 1.33 10.62
CA ALA A 49 10.78 1.81 9.25
C ALA A 49 11.21 0.69 8.31
N ASP A 50 10.41 0.41 7.28
CA ASP A 50 10.82 -0.40 6.14
C ASP A 50 11.61 0.45 5.15
N VAL A 51 12.92 0.50 5.36
CA VAL A 51 13.82 1.37 4.60
C VAL A 51 14.10 0.77 3.22
N GLN A 52 13.23 1.07 2.26
CA GLN A 52 13.40 0.73 0.85
C GLN A 52 13.79 1.96 0.01
N LYS A 53 14.74 1.77 -0.91
CA LYS A 53 15.33 2.83 -1.74
C LYS A 53 15.53 2.36 -3.18
N ASN A 54 15.53 3.32 -4.08
CA ASN A 54 15.98 3.13 -5.46
C ASN A 54 17.50 2.85 -5.50
N ALA A 55 17.99 2.37 -6.65
CA ALA A 55 19.42 2.09 -6.85
C ALA A 55 20.31 3.33 -6.70
N ASP A 56 19.77 4.54 -6.92
CA ASP A 56 20.46 5.81 -6.72
C ASP A 56 20.45 6.31 -5.26
N GLY A 57 19.83 5.55 -4.35
CA GLY A 57 19.71 5.88 -2.93
C GLY A 57 18.54 6.79 -2.57
N SER A 58 17.75 7.25 -3.55
CA SER A 58 16.53 8.00 -3.30
C SER A 58 15.43 7.12 -2.70
N ALA A 59 14.53 7.72 -1.92
CA ALA A 59 13.36 7.02 -1.42
C ALA A 59 12.41 6.63 -2.56
N LEU A 60 11.69 5.52 -2.38
CA LEU A 60 10.64 5.14 -3.32
C LEU A 60 9.54 6.22 -3.39
N THR A 61 9.01 6.40 -4.60
CA THR A 61 7.86 7.27 -4.90
C THR A 61 6.60 6.45 -5.24
N GLU A 62 6.72 5.13 -5.26
CA GLU A 62 5.62 4.20 -5.48
C GLU A 62 5.86 2.94 -4.63
N VAL A 63 4.83 2.48 -3.91
CA VAL A 63 4.85 1.26 -3.11
C VAL A 63 3.55 0.50 -3.33
N THR A 64 3.64 -0.82 -3.56
CA THR A 64 2.49 -1.69 -3.78
C THR A 64 2.25 -2.56 -2.55
N ASN A 65 1.02 -2.62 -2.07
CA ASN A 65 0.62 -3.41 -0.90
C ASN A 65 1.57 -3.23 0.30
N PRO A 66 1.80 -1.98 0.77
CA PRO A 66 2.68 -1.77 1.92
C PRO A 66 2.15 -2.51 3.16
N ASP A 67 3.07 -3.13 3.90
CA ASP A 67 2.80 -3.67 5.24
C ASP A 67 3.14 -2.59 6.29
N GLY A 68 2.26 -1.59 6.38
CA GLY A 68 2.41 -0.46 7.28
C GLY A 68 1.88 0.85 6.69
N VAL A 69 2.23 1.94 7.37
CA VAL A 69 1.63 3.26 7.15
C VAL A 69 2.66 4.25 6.60
N GLN A 70 2.31 4.99 5.57
CA GLN A 70 3.05 6.15 5.08
C GLN A 70 2.65 7.40 5.87
N TYR A 71 3.59 8.05 6.55
CA TYR A 71 3.33 9.33 7.21
C TYR A 71 3.87 10.50 6.37
N ILE A 72 3.05 11.55 6.20
CA ILE A 72 3.41 12.78 5.49
C ILE A 72 3.08 13.99 6.36
N THR A 73 4.11 14.73 6.76
CA THR A 73 3.99 16.05 7.37
C THR A 73 4.01 17.10 6.28
N MET A 74 2.89 17.79 6.10
CA MET A 74 2.69 18.84 5.11
C MET A 74 3.20 20.18 5.65
N ASN A 75 3.93 20.89 4.80
CA ASN A 75 4.54 22.18 5.12
C ASN A 75 3.49 23.30 5.30
N SER A 76 3.94 24.53 5.58
CA SER A 76 3.06 25.69 5.71
C SER A 76 2.42 26.06 4.37
N ALA A 77 1.10 25.89 4.25
CA ALA A 77 0.35 26.31 3.06
C ALA A 77 0.15 27.82 2.96
N SER A 78 0.06 28.51 4.10
CA SER A 78 -0.14 29.97 4.15
C SER A 78 1.16 30.77 4.03
N GLY A 79 2.32 30.12 4.18
CA GLY A 79 3.61 30.82 4.27
C GLY A 79 3.78 31.67 5.53
N SER A 80 2.87 31.56 6.50
CA SER A 80 2.87 32.40 7.71
C SER A 80 4.08 32.16 8.62
N LYS A 81 4.64 30.94 8.62
CA LYS A 81 5.78 30.55 9.45
C LYS A 81 6.45 29.30 8.89
N PHE A 82 7.77 29.19 9.07
CA PHE A 82 8.54 28.00 8.69
C PHE A 82 9.46 27.61 9.85
N TYR A 83 9.48 26.33 10.21
CA TYR A 83 10.42 25.82 11.22
C TYR A 83 11.73 25.37 10.59
N LYS A 84 12.83 25.49 11.34
CA LYS A 84 14.08 24.83 10.98
C LYS A 84 13.89 23.32 11.08
N ILE A 85 14.44 22.61 10.10
CA ILE A 85 14.61 21.16 10.16
C ILE A 85 15.96 20.83 10.79
N THR A 86 16.06 19.67 11.45
CA THR A 86 17.35 19.15 11.91
C THR A 86 18.23 18.84 10.70
N GLU A 87 19.53 19.09 10.80
CA GLU A 87 20.46 18.78 9.70
C GLU A 87 20.54 17.27 9.47
N GLU A 88 20.51 16.48 10.54
CA GLU A 88 20.36 15.03 10.47
C GLU A 88 18.89 14.62 10.40
N ALA A 89 18.57 13.84 9.36
CA ALA A 89 17.30 13.16 9.24
C ALA A 89 17.24 12.00 10.23
N PHE A 90 16.06 11.75 10.80
CA PHE A 90 15.83 10.55 11.59
C PHE A 90 15.87 9.30 10.69
N GLU A 91 16.15 8.13 11.27
CA GLU A 91 16.26 6.86 10.52
C GLU A 91 14.99 6.51 9.73
N TYR A 92 13.82 6.95 10.22
CA TYR A 92 12.53 6.74 9.57
C TYR A 92 12.18 7.80 8.52
N THR A 93 12.97 8.85 8.35
CA THR A 93 12.70 9.94 7.41
C THR A 93 13.21 9.58 6.01
N ALA A 94 12.29 9.50 5.04
CA ALA A 94 12.58 9.20 3.65
C ALA A 94 12.87 10.47 2.83
N VAL A 95 12.06 11.50 3.02
CA VAL A 95 12.21 12.80 2.35
C VAL A 95 12.03 13.90 3.38
N GLN A 96 12.84 14.96 3.25
CA GLN A 96 12.68 16.16 4.05
C GLN A 96 12.96 17.40 3.22
N ASN A 97 12.11 18.43 3.35
CA ASN A 97 12.27 19.66 2.60
C ASN A 97 11.87 20.88 3.46
N GLN A 98 12.75 21.89 3.45
CA GLN A 98 12.46 23.20 4.02
C GLN A 98 13.14 24.32 3.22
N GLU A 99 12.47 24.74 2.16
CA GLU A 99 12.94 25.85 1.31
C GLU A 99 12.34 27.20 1.72
N LYS A 100 11.49 27.24 2.74
CA LYS A 100 10.70 28.42 3.16
C LYS A 100 9.80 28.96 2.05
N VAL A 101 9.33 28.04 1.20
CA VAL A 101 8.32 28.29 0.17
C VAL A 101 7.02 27.62 0.60
N PRO A 102 5.85 28.27 0.51
CA PRO A 102 4.59 27.63 0.85
C PRO A 102 4.29 26.44 -0.08
N ASN A 103 3.67 25.40 0.47
CA ASN A 103 3.33 24.20 -0.29
C ASN A 103 1.84 23.86 -0.19
N TYR A 104 1.33 23.17 -1.20
CA TYR A 104 0.03 22.52 -1.15
C TYR A 104 0.16 21.09 -1.68
N SER A 105 -0.73 20.20 -1.26
CA SER A 105 -0.73 18.80 -1.68
C SER A 105 -2.03 18.47 -2.39
N VAL A 106 -1.94 17.67 -3.44
CA VAL A 106 -3.09 17.13 -4.19
C VAL A 106 -3.12 15.64 -3.98
N ALA A 107 -4.27 15.13 -3.52
CA ALA A 107 -4.55 13.70 -3.42
C ALA A 107 -5.37 13.24 -4.63
N ASN A 108 -4.90 12.20 -5.31
CA ASN A 108 -5.60 11.54 -6.41
C ASN A 108 -5.92 10.10 -6.01
N VAL A 109 -7.15 9.66 -6.27
CA VAL A 109 -7.66 8.35 -5.87
C VAL A 109 -8.21 7.64 -7.11
N THR A 110 -7.65 6.47 -7.42
CA THR A 110 -8.19 5.53 -8.39
C THR A 110 -8.77 4.31 -7.67
N LYS A 111 -9.23 3.32 -8.44
CA LYS A 111 -9.70 2.04 -7.87
C LYS A 111 -8.59 1.31 -7.09
N ASP A 112 -7.35 1.47 -7.52
CA ASP A 112 -6.20 0.65 -7.15
C ASP A 112 -4.99 1.47 -6.68
N ALA A 113 -5.11 2.80 -6.58
CA ALA A 113 -4.03 3.66 -6.15
C ALA A 113 -4.50 4.92 -5.42
N PHE A 114 -3.69 5.36 -4.47
CA PHE A 114 -3.79 6.65 -3.82
C PHE A 114 -2.46 7.39 -3.98
N THR A 115 -2.47 8.53 -4.66
CA THR A 115 -1.28 9.35 -4.91
C THR A 115 -1.39 10.67 -4.18
N VAL A 116 -0.34 11.06 -3.46
CA VAL A 116 -0.18 12.41 -2.92
C VAL A 116 1.00 13.07 -3.61
N THR A 117 0.77 14.21 -4.23
CA THR A 117 1.84 15.05 -4.80
C THR A 117 1.82 16.40 -4.10
N THR A 118 2.98 16.82 -3.59
CA THR A 118 3.18 18.12 -2.94
C THR A 118 3.89 19.06 -3.89
N TYR A 119 3.36 20.28 -4.02
CA TYR A 119 3.82 21.31 -4.94
C TYR A 119 4.22 22.57 -4.20
N ARG A 120 5.15 23.32 -4.78
CA ARG A 120 5.40 24.72 -4.41
C ARG A 120 4.25 25.58 -4.91
N SER A 121 3.73 26.48 -4.07
CA SER A 121 2.64 27.38 -4.47
C SER A 121 3.06 28.48 -5.43
N THR A 122 4.36 28.63 -5.70
CA THR A 122 4.92 29.73 -6.49
C THR A 122 4.93 29.44 -8.00
N ASP A 123 5.14 28.18 -8.38
CA ASP A 123 5.37 27.77 -9.76
C ASP A 123 4.86 26.36 -10.07
N ASP A 124 4.11 25.75 -9.14
CA ASP A 124 3.57 24.39 -9.22
C ASP A 124 4.65 23.32 -9.47
N SER A 125 5.91 23.60 -9.15
CA SER A 125 6.97 22.60 -9.21
C SER A 125 6.83 21.59 -8.07
N VAL A 126 7.13 20.33 -8.38
CA VAL A 126 6.99 19.22 -7.42
C VAL A 126 8.07 19.33 -6.33
N VAL A 127 7.63 19.17 -5.08
CA VAL A 127 8.50 18.97 -3.91
C VAL A 127 8.75 17.48 -3.71
N ASP A 128 7.68 16.68 -3.74
CA ASP A 128 7.72 15.23 -3.54
C ASP A 128 6.40 14.59 -4.00
N THR A 129 6.44 13.29 -4.28
CA THR A 129 5.26 12.50 -4.62
C THR A 129 5.38 11.09 -4.07
N ILE A 130 4.25 10.52 -3.64
CA ILE A 130 4.14 9.13 -3.24
C ILE A 130 2.83 8.55 -3.75
N THR A 131 2.91 7.36 -4.34
CA THR A 131 1.76 6.56 -4.74
C THR A 131 1.75 5.26 -3.93
N ILE A 132 0.64 4.98 -3.26
CA ILE A 132 0.37 3.66 -2.69
C ILE A 132 -0.56 2.94 -3.65
N LYS A 133 -0.11 1.79 -4.17
CA LYS A 133 -0.91 0.89 -5.01
C LYS A 133 -1.47 -0.25 -4.17
N LYS A 134 -2.68 -0.68 -4.50
CA LYS A 134 -3.27 -1.92 -4.01
C LYS A 134 -3.44 -2.86 -5.19
N SER A 135 -2.81 -4.03 -5.09
CA SER A 135 -3.01 -5.09 -6.07
C SER A 135 -4.46 -5.56 -6.02
N LYS A 136 -4.92 -6.09 -7.16
CA LYS A 136 -6.23 -6.71 -7.23
C LYS A 136 -6.29 -7.92 -6.30
N ASN A 137 -7.24 -7.90 -5.39
CA ASN A 137 -7.55 -8.98 -4.48
C ASN A 137 -9.06 -9.26 -4.56
N GLY A 138 -9.41 -10.55 -4.65
CA GLY A 138 -10.79 -11.00 -4.79
C GLY A 138 -11.28 -11.16 -6.22
N TRP A 139 -12.59 -11.11 -6.40
CA TRP A 139 -13.26 -11.38 -7.69
C TRP A 139 -13.06 -10.27 -8.72
N GLU A 140 -12.84 -10.67 -9.97
CA GLU A 140 -12.97 -9.83 -11.15
C GLU A 140 -13.66 -10.58 -12.29
N THR A 141 -14.65 -9.92 -12.89
CA THR A 141 -15.30 -10.39 -14.11
C THR A 141 -14.56 -9.87 -15.34
N VAL A 142 -14.04 -10.79 -16.17
CA VAL A 142 -13.43 -10.49 -17.48
C VAL A 142 -14.17 -11.30 -18.54
N ASP A 143 -14.69 -10.64 -19.56
CA ASP A 143 -15.45 -11.26 -20.67
C ASP A 143 -16.59 -12.20 -20.19
N GLY A 144 -17.26 -11.82 -19.09
CA GLY A 144 -18.37 -12.57 -18.51
C GLY A 144 -17.96 -13.79 -17.66
N LYS A 145 -16.67 -13.98 -17.39
CA LYS A 145 -16.15 -15.02 -16.49
C LYS A 145 -15.55 -14.39 -15.25
N ASP A 146 -15.77 -14.99 -14.10
CA ASP A 146 -15.23 -14.52 -12.82
C ASP A 146 -13.91 -15.21 -12.51
N TYR A 147 -12.91 -14.42 -12.11
CA TYR A 147 -11.59 -14.87 -11.72
C TYR A 147 -11.26 -14.33 -10.33
N TRP A 148 -10.55 -15.12 -9.53
CA TRP A 148 -10.07 -14.68 -8.23
C TRP A 148 -8.59 -14.30 -8.33
N TYR A 149 -8.24 -13.16 -7.77
CA TYR A 149 -6.87 -12.68 -7.69
C TYR A 149 -6.41 -12.61 -6.24
N GLU A 150 -5.16 -12.99 -6.01
CA GLU A 150 -4.43 -12.78 -4.76
C GLU A 150 -3.14 -12.02 -5.10
N ASP A 151 -2.97 -10.84 -4.53
CA ASP A 151 -1.89 -9.91 -4.78
C ASP A 151 -1.64 -9.63 -6.27
N GLY A 152 -2.72 -9.53 -7.04
CA GLY A 152 -2.69 -9.29 -8.48
C GLY A 152 -2.36 -10.54 -9.31
N VAL A 153 -2.14 -11.69 -8.67
CA VAL A 153 -1.91 -12.97 -9.34
C VAL A 153 -3.24 -13.72 -9.47
N LYS A 154 -3.59 -14.07 -10.70
CA LYS A 154 -4.78 -14.88 -10.98
C LYS A 154 -4.59 -16.29 -10.41
N GLN A 155 -5.57 -16.74 -9.65
CA GLN A 155 -5.53 -18.01 -8.95
C GLN A 155 -6.15 -19.15 -9.75
N GLY A 156 -5.79 -20.40 -9.42
CA GLY A 156 -6.40 -21.60 -9.99
C GLY A 156 -6.02 -21.91 -11.43
N THR A 157 -4.93 -21.32 -11.96
CA THR A 157 -4.47 -21.54 -13.34
C THR A 157 -3.60 -22.78 -13.54
N GLU A 158 -3.25 -23.48 -12.46
CA GLU A 158 -2.30 -24.60 -12.47
C GLU A 158 -2.89 -25.86 -11.82
N GLY A 159 -2.31 -27.01 -12.15
CA GLY A 159 -2.71 -28.30 -11.58
C GLY A 159 -4.19 -28.60 -11.80
N ARG A 160 -4.90 -29.00 -10.74
CA ARG A 160 -6.34 -29.28 -10.76
C ARG A 160 -7.23 -28.04 -10.57
N GLY A 161 -6.63 -26.86 -10.46
CA GLY A 161 -7.32 -25.65 -10.00
C GLY A 161 -7.07 -25.36 -8.51
N LYS A 162 -7.85 -24.45 -7.95
CA LYS A 162 -7.69 -23.99 -6.55
C LYS A 162 -9.03 -23.77 -5.87
N GLU A 163 -9.16 -24.28 -4.65
CA GLU A 163 -10.25 -23.92 -3.75
C GLU A 163 -9.91 -22.59 -3.05
N ILE A 164 -10.86 -21.66 -3.03
CA ILE A 164 -10.75 -20.38 -2.35
C ILE A 164 -11.97 -20.14 -1.48
N TYR A 165 -11.77 -19.41 -0.38
CA TYR A 165 -12.84 -18.94 0.49
C TYR A 165 -12.97 -17.43 0.33
N ASP A 166 -14.17 -16.97 0.01
CA ASP A 166 -14.51 -15.56 -0.09
C ASP A 166 -15.26 -15.13 1.17
N THR A 167 -14.61 -14.29 1.97
CA THR A 167 -15.15 -13.80 3.24
C THR A 167 -16.33 -12.84 3.06
N GLU A 168 -16.46 -12.17 1.90
CA GLU A 168 -17.55 -11.23 1.64
C GLU A 168 -18.88 -11.97 1.41
N SER A 169 -18.81 -13.11 0.73
CA SER A 169 -19.96 -13.96 0.44
C SER A 169 -20.14 -15.12 1.44
N ASP A 170 -19.16 -15.33 2.34
CA ASP A 170 -19.10 -16.45 3.29
C ASP A 170 -19.27 -17.82 2.61
N ALA A 171 -18.55 -18.00 1.49
CA ALA A 171 -18.68 -19.19 0.65
C ALA A 171 -17.35 -19.68 0.10
N TRP A 172 -17.30 -21.00 -0.13
CA TRP A 172 -16.20 -21.66 -0.81
C TRP A 172 -16.47 -21.74 -2.31
N TYR A 173 -15.43 -21.49 -3.10
CA TYR A 173 -15.47 -21.55 -4.55
C TYR A 173 -14.32 -22.37 -5.09
N TRP A 174 -14.55 -23.00 -6.23
CA TRP A 174 -13.51 -23.68 -6.99
C TRP A 174 -13.14 -22.86 -8.22
N LEU A 175 -11.84 -22.68 -8.45
CA LEU A 175 -11.25 -22.09 -9.64
C LEU A 175 -10.73 -23.21 -10.52
N ASP A 176 -11.25 -23.32 -11.74
CA ASP A 176 -10.97 -24.42 -12.66
C ASP A 176 -9.77 -24.10 -13.57
N SER A 177 -8.70 -24.90 -13.49
CA SER A 177 -7.49 -24.73 -14.29
C SER A 177 -7.71 -24.99 -15.77
N ASP A 178 -8.61 -25.91 -16.15
CA ASP A 178 -8.98 -26.16 -17.55
C ASP A 178 -9.72 -24.96 -18.14
N ALA A 179 -10.38 -24.18 -17.29
CA ALA A 179 -11.00 -22.91 -17.63
C ALA A 179 -10.08 -21.70 -17.39
N ASN A 180 -8.76 -21.92 -17.26
CA ASN A 180 -7.74 -20.89 -17.00
C ASN A 180 -8.00 -20.09 -15.71
N GLY A 181 -8.40 -20.78 -14.64
CA GLY A 181 -8.67 -20.24 -13.31
C GLY A 181 -10.03 -19.58 -13.14
N ALA A 182 -10.97 -19.79 -14.07
CA ALA A 182 -12.33 -19.22 -13.93
C ALA A 182 -13.11 -19.91 -12.80
N LYS A 183 -14.00 -19.16 -12.15
CA LYS A 183 -14.96 -19.71 -11.17
C LYS A 183 -15.78 -20.82 -11.81
N ALA A 184 -15.77 -22.00 -11.19
CA ALA A 184 -16.61 -23.11 -11.60
C ALA A 184 -18.09 -22.77 -11.38
N VAL A 185 -18.93 -22.96 -12.40
CA VAL A 185 -20.37 -22.65 -12.37
C VAL A 185 -21.26 -23.91 -12.41
N SER A 186 -20.65 -25.10 -12.45
CA SER A 186 -21.35 -26.39 -12.41
C SER A 186 -20.51 -27.39 -11.61
N LYS A 187 -21.16 -28.44 -11.08
CA LYS A 187 -20.56 -29.50 -10.25
C LYS A 187 -19.48 -30.34 -10.96
N ASP A 188 -19.29 -30.15 -12.26
CA ASP A 188 -18.29 -30.86 -13.06
C ASP A 188 -16.93 -30.21 -12.83
N VAL A 189 -16.40 -30.42 -11.62
CA VAL A 189 -14.99 -30.19 -11.31
C VAL A 189 -14.23 -31.30 -12.02
N TYR A 190 -13.46 -30.96 -13.06
CA TYR A 190 -12.58 -31.90 -13.70
C TYR A 190 -11.46 -32.29 -12.72
N GLN A 191 -11.64 -33.44 -12.07
CA GLN A 191 -10.55 -34.10 -11.38
C GLN A 191 -9.92 -35.09 -12.36
N GLU A 192 -8.66 -34.87 -12.73
CA GLU A 192 -7.87 -35.92 -13.36
C GLU A 192 -7.77 -37.10 -12.39
N SER A 193 -8.60 -38.11 -12.58
CA SER A 193 -8.45 -39.39 -11.89
C SER A 193 -7.61 -40.30 -12.78
N ASP A 194 -6.40 -40.65 -12.35
CA ASP A 194 -5.66 -41.83 -12.87
C ASP A 194 -6.28 -43.16 -12.40
N GLY A 195 -7.51 -43.12 -11.86
CA GLY A 195 -8.29 -44.27 -11.43
C GLY A 195 -8.85 -45.05 -12.62
N GLY A 196 -8.00 -45.81 -13.32
CA GLY A 196 -8.48 -46.73 -14.36
C GLY A 196 -7.46 -47.30 -15.33
N LYS A 197 -6.17 -46.95 -15.28
CA LYS A 197 -5.17 -47.61 -16.13
C LYS A 197 -4.75 -48.96 -15.53
N VAL A 198 -5.57 -49.98 -15.77
CA VAL A 198 -5.10 -51.37 -15.72
C VAL A 198 -4.29 -51.57 -17.01
N GLY A 199 -2.96 -51.60 -16.90
CA GLY A 199 -2.09 -51.93 -18.02
C GLY A 199 -2.36 -53.35 -18.54
N PRO A 200 -2.24 -53.61 -19.84
CA PRO A 200 -2.37 -54.97 -20.36
C PRO A 200 -1.19 -55.83 -19.86
N LEU A 201 -1.52 -57.06 -19.47
CA LEU A 201 -0.61 -58.11 -18.99
C LEU A 201 0.48 -58.47 -20.02
#